data_AF-A0A7K3ESD5-F1
#
_entry.id   AF-A0A7K3ESD5-F1
#
_cell.length_a   1.000
_cell.length_b   1.000
_cell.length_c   1.000
_cell.angle_alpha   90.00
_cell.angle_beta   90.00
_cell.angle_gamma   90.00
#
_symmetry.space_group_name_H-M   'P 1'
#
loop_
_entity.id
_entity.type
_entity.pdbx_description
1 polymer ?
#
loop_
_entity_poly.entity_id
_entity_poly.type
_entity_poly.pdbx_seq_one_letter_code
_entity_poly.pdbx_strand_id
1 'polypeptide(L)'
;ADLRASAAAHGRDPDGLRVLAALDVDLGAGEYGAHPGHGGGPRPTPRGPLYRGGPVDLAELIARWHREGTVDGFHLTPVEPDRDLERLVNGTVPLLQHRGLFRTFYPGSTLRDHLGLARPANRYAVARGVS
;
A
#
# COMPACT_ATOMS: atom_id res chain seq x y z
N ALA A 1 17.36 -3.48 5.73
CA ALA A 1 18.67 -3.45 5.03
C ALA A 1 18.77 -4.60 4.02
N ASP A 2 18.33 -5.80 4.39
CA ASP A 2 18.56 -7.03 3.60
C ASP A 2 17.86 -7.07 2.24
N LEU A 3 16.67 -6.47 2.11
CA LEU A 3 15.88 -6.56 0.87
C LEU A 3 16.51 -5.76 -0.29
N ARG A 4 17.06 -4.58 -0.01
CA ARG A 4 17.79 -3.76 -1.00
C ARG A 4 19.12 -4.40 -1.38
N ALA A 5 19.83 -4.96 -0.41
CA ALA A 5 21.07 -5.70 -0.65
C ALA A 5 20.83 -6.95 -1.52
N SER A 6 19.75 -7.70 -1.26
CA SER A 6 19.36 -8.86 -2.06
C SER A 6 19.00 -8.48 -3.50
N ALA A 7 18.36 -7.33 -3.71
CA ALA A 7 18.04 -6.87 -5.05
C ALA A 7 19.27 -6.42 -5.84
N ALA A 8 20.22 -5.74 -5.19
CA ALA A 8 21.51 -5.40 -5.78
C ALA A 8 22.28 -6.67 -6.20
N ALA A 9 22.24 -7.73 -5.36
CA ALA A 9 22.81 -9.04 -5.68
C ALA A 9 22.14 -9.74 -6.88
N HIS A 10 20.97 -9.27 -7.33
CA HIS A 10 20.26 -9.77 -8.50
C HIS A 10 20.23 -8.76 -9.65
N GLY A 11 21.13 -7.76 -9.64
CA GLY A 11 21.26 -6.77 -10.69
C GLY A 11 20.06 -5.83 -10.84
N ARG A 12 19.22 -5.73 -9.80
CA ARG A 12 18.12 -4.75 -9.73
C ARG A 12 18.64 -3.49 -9.06
N ASP A 13 18.19 -2.34 -9.55
CA ASP A 13 18.41 -1.06 -8.90
C ASP A 13 17.76 -1.07 -7.50
N PRO A 14 18.55 -0.99 -6.42
CA PRO A 14 18.03 -1.03 -5.04
C PRO A 14 17.18 0.19 -4.69
N ASP A 15 17.40 1.32 -5.36
CA ASP A 15 16.65 2.56 -5.16
C ASP A 15 15.36 2.61 -6.01
N GLY A 16 15.28 1.74 -7.03
CA GLY A 16 14.07 1.50 -7.82
C GLY A 16 13.05 0.55 -7.19
N LEU A 17 13.35 -0.03 -6.02
CA LEU A 17 12.45 -0.95 -5.32
C LEU A 17 11.44 -0.20 -4.46
N ARG A 18 10.17 -0.57 -4.62
CA ARG A 18 9.10 -0.15 -3.71
C ARG A 18 8.84 -1.25 -2.68
N VAL A 19 8.91 -0.90 -1.41
CA VAL A 19 8.59 -1.75 -0.27
C VAL A 19 7.16 -1.48 0.16
N LEU A 20 6.31 -2.51 0.07
CA LEU A 20 4.92 -2.44 0.49
C LEU A 20 4.73 -3.24 1.79
N ALA A 21 4.13 -2.64 2.81
CA ALA A 21 3.67 -3.38 3.98
C ALA A 21 2.38 -4.14 3.64
N ALA A 22 2.39 -5.45 3.82
CA ALA A 22 1.20 -6.29 3.71
C ALA A 22 0.49 -6.40 5.07
N LEU A 23 -0.80 -6.06 5.11
CA LEU A 23 -1.63 -6.06 6.31
C LEU A 23 -2.97 -6.73 6.03
N ASP A 24 -3.33 -7.71 6.84
CA ASP A 24 -4.71 -8.15 6.96
C ASP A 24 -5.49 -7.07 7.74
N VAL A 25 -6.69 -6.70 7.29
CA VAL A 25 -7.51 -5.65 7.93
C VAL A 25 -8.89 -6.16 8.29
N ASP A 26 -9.26 -5.99 9.55
CA ASP A 26 -10.58 -6.31 10.09
C ASP A 26 -11.20 -5.01 10.65
N LEU A 27 -12.16 -4.45 9.91
CA LEU A 27 -12.81 -3.17 10.22
C LEU A 27 -14.21 -3.36 10.85
N GLY A 28 -14.43 -4.50 11.51
CA GLY A 28 -15.75 -4.95 11.95
C GLY A 28 -16.57 -4.03 12.86
N ALA A 29 -17.90 -4.23 12.81
CA ALA A 29 -18.86 -3.52 13.64
C ALA A 29 -18.71 -3.98 15.10
N GLY A 30 -18.13 -3.13 15.92
CA GLY A 30 -18.06 -3.35 17.35
C GLY A 30 -17.67 -2.08 18.06
N GLU A 31 -18.50 -1.71 19.01
CA GLU A 31 -18.42 -0.59 19.95
C GLU A 31 -17.21 -0.67 20.90
N TYR A 32 -16.11 -1.27 20.45
CA TYR A 32 -14.78 -0.83 20.83
C TYR A 32 -14.53 0.49 20.12
N GLY A 33 -15.34 1.50 20.48
CA GLY A 33 -15.13 2.87 20.06
C GLY A 33 -13.66 3.16 20.26
N ALA A 34 -13.01 3.57 19.16
CA ALA A 34 -11.62 4.00 19.09
C ALA A 34 -11.13 4.37 20.48
N HIS A 35 -10.47 3.44 21.17
CA HIS A 35 -9.81 3.77 22.42
C HIS A 35 -8.58 4.53 21.98
N PRO A 36 -8.54 5.87 22.16
CA PRO A 36 -7.36 6.63 21.82
C PRO A 36 -6.28 6.12 22.76
N GLY A 37 -5.28 5.42 22.23
CA GLY A 37 -4.23 4.83 23.06
C GLY A 37 -3.83 3.40 22.74
N HIS A 38 -4.53 2.66 21.87
CA HIS A 38 -3.94 1.43 21.32
C HIS A 38 -2.98 1.76 20.16
N GLY A 39 -1.82 2.31 20.52
CA GLY A 39 -0.63 2.39 19.66
C GLY A 39 -0.01 1.01 19.35
N GLY A 40 -0.79 -0.07 19.46
CA GLY A 40 -0.37 -1.40 19.05
C GLY A 40 -0.53 -1.47 17.55
N GLY A 41 0.58 -1.36 16.82
CA GLY A 41 0.60 -1.66 15.39
C GLY A 41 0.05 -3.07 15.08
N PRO A 42 0.11 -3.47 13.81
CA PRO A 42 -0.38 -4.76 13.37
C PRO A 42 0.14 -5.90 14.25
N ARG A 43 -0.75 -6.81 14.67
CA ARG A 43 -0.39 -7.98 15.47
C ARG A 43 0.12 -9.09 14.57
N PRO A 44 1.22 -9.78 14.91
CA PRO A 44 1.69 -10.92 14.12
C PRO A 44 0.68 -12.06 14.19
N THR A 45 0.30 -12.61 13.02
CA THR A 45 -0.50 -13.82 12.90
C THR A 45 0.16 -14.80 11.92
N PRO A 46 -0.25 -16.09 11.87
CA PRO A 46 0.26 -17.04 10.89
C PRO A 46 0.02 -16.65 9.42
N ARG A 47 -0.99 -15.82 9.14
CA ARG A 47 -1.30 -15.34 7.77
C ARG A 47 -0.57 -14.06 7.41
N GLY A 48 -0.07 -13.34 8.41
CA GLY A 48 0.56 -12.03 8.25
C GLY A 48 0.19 -11.08 9.38
N PRO A 49 0.69 -9.83 9.34
CA PRO A 49 0.33 -8.83 10.33
C PRO A 49 -1.15 -8.44 10.19
N LEU A 50 -1.92 -8.56 11.27
CA LEU A 50 -3.34 -8.23 11.33
C LEU A 50 -3.56 -6.89 12.03
N TYR A 51 -4.24 -5.98 11.35
CA TYR A 51 -4.80 -4.77 11.91
C TYR A 51 -6.29 -4.96 12.20
N ARG A 52 -6.71 -4.65 13.42
CA ARG A 52 -8.12 -4.63 13.83
C ARG A 52 -8.41 -3.29 14.48
N GLY A 53 -9.37 -2.55 13.95
CA GLY A 53 -9.71 -1.22 14.44
C GLY A 53 -10.63 -0.44 13.50
N GLY A 54 -10.80 0.85 13.79
CA GLY A 54 -11.63 1.73 12.95
C GLY A 54 -10.94 2.15 11.64
N PRO A 55 -11.71 2.59 10.64
CA PRO A 55 -11.18 3.14 9.40
C PRO A 55 -10.40 4.44 9.61
N VAL A 56 -10.77 5.25 10.62
CA VAL A 56 -10.06 6.49 10.97
C VAL A 56 -8.67 6.17 11.50
N ASP A 57 -8.59 5.27 12.48
CA ASP A 57 -7.33 4.83 13.10
C ASP A 57 -6.39 4.17 12.08
N LEU A 58 -6.95 3.44 11.10
CA LEU A 58 -6.16 2.85 10.01
C LEU A 58 -5.51 3.93 9.15
N ALA A 59 -6.25 4.99 8.83
CA ALA A 59 -5.71 6.12 8.08
C ALA A 59 -4.62 6.86 8.88
N GLU A 60 -4.72 6.92 10.20
CA GLU A 60 -3.68 7.49 11.06
C GLU A 60 -2.43 6.62 11.13
N LEU A 61 -2.60 5.29 11.22
CA LEU A 61 -1.49 4.33 11.16
C LEU A 61 -0.70 4.47 9.86
N ILE A 62 -1.41 4.49 8.72
CA ILE A 62 -0.82 4.66 7.39
C ILE A 62 -0.07 6.01 7.31
N ALA A 63 -0.71 7.09 7.76
CA ALA A 63 -0.10 8.41 7.75
C ALA A 63 1.16 8.50 8.63
N ARG A 64 1.17 7.80 9.76
CA ARG A 64 2.32 7.74 10.66
C ARG A 64 3.51 7.05 9.99
N TRP A 65 3.30 5.84 9.44
CA TRP A 65 4.37 5.09 8.77
C TRP A 65 4.90 5.78 7.51
N HIS A 66 4.03 6.50 6.80
CA HIS A 66 4.45 7.35 5.68
C HIS A 66 5.37 8.50 6.16
N ARG A 67 5.01 9.20 7.24
CA ARG A 67 5.88 10.26 7.82
C ARG A 67 7.21 9.72 8.33
N GLU A 68 7.21 8.50 8.87
CA GLU A 68 8.41 7.81 9.35
C GLU A 68 9.27 7.26 8.20
N GLY A 69 8.84 7.35 6.93
CA GLY A 69 9.58 6.86 5.76
C GLY A 69 9.83 5.34 5.81
N THR A 70 9.02 4.59 6.55
CA THR A 70 9.26 3.18 6.84
C THR A 70 8.89 2.27 5.66
N VAL A 71 7.90 2.69 4.85
CA VAL A 71 7.38 1.94 3.69
C VAL A 71 6.99 2.87 2.55
N ASP A 72 7.07 2.38 1.30
CA ASP A 72 6.68 3.10 0.08
C ASP A 72 5.17 2.96 -0.22
N GLY A 73 4.50 2.02 0.45
CA GLY A 73 3.07 1.82 0.31
C GLY A 73 2.54 0.63 1.10
N PHE A 74 1.29 0.30 0.85
CA PHE A 74 0.54 -0.70 1.59
C PHE A 74 -0.21 -1.64 0.66
N HIS A 75 -0.23 -2.92 1.04
CA HIS A 75 -1.12 -3.92 0.49
C HIS A 75 -2.08 -4.33 1.61
N LEU A 76 -3.34 -3.91 1.50
CA LEU A 76 -4.37 -4.18 2.49
C LEU A 76 -5.23 -5.36 2.03
N THR A 77 -5.37 -6.37 2.87
CA THR A 77 -6.17 -7.57 2.61
C THR A 77 -7.35 -7.60 3.59
N PRO A 78 -8.57 -7.27 3.13
CA PRO A 78 -9.77 -7.37 3.96
C PRO A 78 -10.00 -8.78 4.49
N VAL A 79 -10.30 -8.90 5.79
CA VAL A 79 -10.66 -10.19 6.40
C VAL A 79 -12.10 -10.57 6.01
N GLU A 80 -13.01 -9.60 5.99
CA GLU A 80 -14.38 -9.75 5.50
C GLU A 80 -14.63 -8.73 4.38
N PRO A 81 -14.38 -9.10 3.10
CA PRO A 81 -14.39 -8.16 1.98
C PRO A 81 -15.68 -7.35 1.85
N ASP A 82 -16.84 -7.99 2.04
CA ASP A 82 -18.15 -7.35 1.85
C ASP A 82 -18.36 -6.17 2.81
N ARG A 83 -17.81 -6.27 4.02
CA ARG A 83 -17.96 -5.26 5.08
C ARG A 83 -16.78 -4.30 5.13
N ASP A 84 -15.58 -4.84 5.08
CA ASP A 84 -14.36 -4.08 5.31
C ASP A 84 -14.03 -3.19 4.12
N LEU A 85 -14.37 -3.60 2.89
CA LEU A 85 -14.16 -2.78 1.70
C LEU A 85 -15.02 -1.52 1.71
N GLU A 86 -16.29 -1.63 2.09
CA GLU A 86 -17.18 -0.46 2.21
C GLU A 86 -16.62 0.55 3.23
N ARG A 87 -16.13 0.06 4.37
CA ARG A 87 -15.53 0.91 5.42
C ARG A 87 -14.19 1.52 5.02
N LEU A 88 -13.39 0.80 4.24
CA LEU A 88 -12.16 1.35 3.65
C LEU A 88 -12.48 2.51 2.70
N VAL A 89 -13.38 2.27 1.74
CA VAL A 89 -13.72 3.24 0.69
C VAL A 89 -14.43 4.46 1.26
N ASN A 90 -15.35 4.27 2.21
CA ASN A 90 -16.14 5.37 2.78
C ASN A 90 -15.48 6.06 3.99
N GLY A 91 -14.50 5.41 4.62
CA GLY A 91 -13.85 5.94 5.83
C GLY A 91 -12.37 6.22 5.67
N THR A 92 -11.58 5.21 5.29
CA THR A 92 -10.11 5.32 5.25
C THR A 92 -9.64 6.14 4.05
N VAL A 93 -10.17 5.86 2.86
CA VAL A 93 -9.75 6.48 1.60
C VAL A 93 -9.95 8.01 1.60
N PRO A 94 -11.10 8.58 2.02
CA PRO A 94 -11.30 10.02 2.02
C PRO A 94 -10.32 10.75 2.95
N LEU A 95 -10.00 10.14 4.11
CA LEU A 95 -9.02 10.70 5.05
C LEU A 95 -7.61 10.71 4.46
N LEU A 96 -7.22 9.64 3.76
CA LEU A 96 -5.93 9.58 3.09
C LEU A 96 -5.85 10.57 1.91
N GLN A 97 -6.94 10.74 1.15
CA GLN A 97 -7.03 11.74 0.09
C GLN A 97 -6.91 13.16 0.63
N HIS A 98 -7.63 13.49 1.70
CA HIS A 98 -7.55 14.80 2.35
C HIS A 98 -6.13 15.12 2.84
N ARG A 99 -5.39 14.10 3.29
CA ARG A 99 -3.99 14.22 3.73
C ARG A 99 -2.98 14.18 2.58
N GLY A 100 -3.41 14.08 1.33
CA GLY A 100 -2.52 13.96 0.16
C GLY A 100 -1.75 12.64 0.08
N LEU A 101 -2.15 11.64 0.88
CA LEU A 101 -1.51 10.31 0.95
C LEU A 101 -2.15 9.30 -0.01
N PHE A 102 -3.28 9.65 -0.61
CA PHE A 102 -3.92 8.83 -1.61
C PHE A 102 -4.38 9.68 -2.80
N ARG A 103 -4.29 9.10 -3.99
CA ARG A 103 -4.68 9.76 -5.23
C ARG A 103 -6.17 10.08 -5.25
N THR A 104 -6.51 11.26 -5.74
CA THR A 104 -7.89 11.72 -5.97
C THR A 104 -8.35 11.50 -7.41
N PHE A 105 -7.41 11.28 -8.33
CA PHE A 105 -7.67 11.00 -9.74
C PHE A 105 -6.65 9.99 -10.28
N TYR A 106 -7.02 9.26 -11.33
CA TYR A 106 -6.18 8.28 -12.01
C TYR A 106 -5.72 8.82 -13.36
N PRO A 107 -4.47 9.32 -13.50
CA PRO A 107 -3.97 9.80 -14.77
C PRO A 107 -3.60 8.64 -15.70
N GLY A 108 -4.05 8.72 -16.97
CA GLY A 108 -3.76 7.70 -17.99
C GLY A 108 -4.76 6.54 -18.01
N SER A 109 -4.66 5.72 -19.06
CA SER A 109 -5.61 4.64 -19.33
C SER A 109 -5.10 3.26 -18.95
N THR A 110 -3.83 3.14 -18.54
CA THR A 110 -3.21 1.86 -18.20
C THR A 110 -2.77 1.80 -16.74
N LEU A 111 -2.76 0.59 -16.17
CA LEU A 111 -2.24 0.35 -14.82
C LEU A 111 -0.78 0.84 -14.66
N ARG A 112 0.00 0.82 -15.75
CA ARG A 112 1.36 1.34 -15.77
C ARG A 112 1.39 2.86 -15.52
N ASP A 113 0.49 3.59 -16.15
CA ASP A 113 0.36 5.04 -15.97
C ASP A 113 -0.06 5.37 -14.53
N HIS A 114 -1.01 4.59 -13.97
CA HIS A 114 -1.49 4.76 -12.60
C HIS A 114 -0.40 4.53 -11.54
N LEU A 115 0.59 3.70 -11.87
CA LEU A 115 1.73 3.39 -10.99
C LEU A 115 2.95 4.30 -11.24
N GLY A 116 2.90 5.18 -12.25
CA GLY A 116 4.02 6.03 -12.63
C GLY A 116 5.23 5.24 -13.15
N LEU A 117 5.01 4.08 -13.74
CA LEU A 117 6.07 3.18 -14.19
C LEU A 117 6.47 3.50 -15.64
N ALA A 118 7.76 3.60 -15.92
CA ALA A 118 8.26 3.82 -17.27
C ALA A 118 7.85 2.66 -18.20
N ARG A 119 7.52 2.97 -19.47
CA ARG A 119 7.24 1.95 -20.48
C ARG A 119 8.55 1.27 -20.87
N PRO A 120 8.72 -0.04 -20.64
CA PRO A 120 9.93 -0.72 -21.05
C PRO A 120 10.01 -0.74 -22.58
N ALA A 121 11.20 -0.43 -23.11
CA ALA A 121 11.45 -0.56 -24.53
C ALA A 121 11.20 -2.02 -24.96
N ASN A 122 10.47 -2.19 -26.06
CA ASN A 122 10.27 -3.52 -26.61
C ASN A 122 11.64 -4.06 -27.06
N ARG A 123 12.07 -5.19 -26.47
CA ARG A 123 13.34 -5.85 -26.79
C ARG A 123 13.52 -6.21 -28.26
N TYR A 124 12.41 -6.31 -29.01
CA TYR A 124 12.38 -6.59 -30.45
C TYR A 124 12.21 -5.33 -31.31
N ALA A 125 12.05 -4.13 -30.73
CA ALA A 125 11.90 -2.90 -31.51
C ALA A 125 13.18 -2.53 -32.30
N VAL A 126 14.35 -2.93 -31.79
CA VAL A 126 15.65 -2.68 -32.45
C VAL A 126 15.80 -3.53 -33.74
N ALA A 127 15.11 -4.67 -33.83
CA ALA A 127 15.23 -5.59 -34.96
C ALA A 127 14.44 -5.16 -36.22
N ARG A 128 13.59 -4.12 -36.16
CA ARG A 128 12.82 -3.64 -37.33
C ARG A 128 13.49 -2.51 -38.13
N GLY A 129 14.71 -2.12 -37.77
CA GLY A 129 15.45 -1.05 -38.44
C GLY A 129 16.42 -1.51 -39.52
N VAL A 130 16.47 -2.82 -39.82
CA VAL A 130 17.38 -3.38 -40.84
C VAL A 130 16.56 -4.20 -41.84
N SER A 131 16.08 -3.53 -42.90
CA SER A 131 15.69 -4.12 -44.18
C SER A 131 15.87 -3.07 -45.26
#